data_AF-A0A1Y5D142-F1
#
_entry.id   AF-A0A1Y5D142-F1
#
_cell.length_a   1.000
_cell.length_b   1.000
_cell.length_c   1.000
_cell.angle_alpha   90.00
_cell.angle_beta   90.00
_cell.angle_gamma   90.00
#
_symmetry.space_group_name_H-M   'P 1'
#
loop_
_entity.id
_entity.type
_entity.pdbx_description
1 polymer ?
#
loop_
_entity_poly.entity_id
_entity_poly.type
_entity_poly.pdbx_seq_one_letter_code
_entity_poly.pdbx_strand_id
1 'polypeptide(L)'
;MPILLAEYVFAAKVEATYGTDATPNTTLNAMRVKANIDVAKVDTEEMDYDSGRSGAKGTIEKTRRVEGSLDSYMAGSGTAIVPPAITPLLKAAGLSVTAAADHVAIALADLKNLDSITGKFFRGLTSQTHVGARMNWEIELSLDALPKIKFPSYMALYAPQVVEGGAPNVDLSAFKNPKPLTPVNFVKTDVFGYSASISKVMIKGNNEVIYSPESQSIEIIDRKVTIDIELQEPSPDVKDFYELIGSYGVIDIQKGVDVVDEGHIFEALASNAQLANVTSSERNKISYLNCSFVCVPTAANNEIAMKTR
;
A
#
# COMPACT_ATOMS: atom_id res chain seq x y z
N MET A 1 -28.73 -13.02 15.04
CA MET A 1 -27.94 -13.97 14.22
C MET A 1 -26.47 -13.61 14.36
N PRO A 2 -25.54 -14.58 14.44
CA PRO A 2 -24.12 -14.28 14.53
C PRO A 2 -23.62 -13.65 13.22
N ILE A 3 -22.67 -12.71 13.31
CA ILE A 3 -21.99 -12.13 12.15
C ILE A 3 -20.87 -13.09 11.73
N LEU A 4 -20.93 -13.62 10.51
CA LEU A 4 -19.91 -14.51 9.98
C LEU A 4 -18.78 -13.71 9.33
N LEU A 5 -17.53 -14.01 9.69
CA LEU A 5 -16.34 -13.37 9.10
C LEU A 5 -16.21 -13.64 7.59
N ALA A 6 -16.77 -14.75 7.10
CA ALA A 6 -16.76 -15.11 5.68
C ALA A 6 -17.66 -14.21 4.82
N GLU A 7 -18.56 -13.43 5.42
CA GLU A 7 -19.50 -12.54 4.73
C GLU A 7 -19.00 -11.08 4.69
N TYR A 8 -17.70 -10.87 4.90
CA TYR A 8 -17.12 -9.53 4.91
C TYR A 8 -16.83 -9.06 3.50
N VAL A 9 -17.32 -7.85 3.18
CA VAL A 9 -17.11 -7.21 1.88
C VAL A 9 -16.65 -5.78 2.13
N PHE A 10 -15.63 -5.36 1.39
CA PHE A 10 -15.15 -3.99 1.41
C PHE A 10 -15.40 -3.35 0.04
N ALA A 11 -16.00 -2.17 0.04
CA ALA A 11 -16.15 -1.33 -1.15
C ALA A 11 -15.46 0.01 -0.92
N ALA A 12 -14.83 0.58 -1.94
CA ALA A 12 -14.12 1.85 -1.80
C ALA A 12 -14.30 2.74 -3.03
N LYS A 13 -14.57 4.02 -2.80
CA LYS A 13 -14.71 5.03 -3.86
C LYS A 13 -14.01 6.32 -3.45
N VAL A 14 -13.34 6.96 -4.40
CA VAL A 14 -12.65 8.25 -4.18
C VAL A 14 -13.67 9.34 -3.87
N GLU A 15 -13.34 10.17 -2.88
CA GLU A 15 -14.16 11.31 -2.47
C GLU A 15 -13.93 12.49 -3.40
N ALA A 16 -15.01 13.19 -3.77
CA ALA A 16 -14.90 14.47 -4.47
C ALA A 16 -14.52 15.61 -3.52
N THR A 17 -14.86 15.46 -2.24
CA THR A 17 -14.56 16.39 -1.16
C THR A 17 -14.26 15.59 0.10
N TYR A 18 -13.15 15.92 0.76
CA TYR A 18 -12.69 15.19 1.94
C TYR A 18 -13.79 15.06 3.00
N GLY A 19 -13.98 13.84 3.51
CA GLY A 19 -14.92 13.56 4.59
C GLY A 19 -16.39 13.54 4.16
N THR A 20 -16.68 13.65 2.87
CA THR A 20 -18.04 13.56 2.32
C THR A 20 -18.26 12.19 1.68
N ASP A 21 -19.31 11.48 2.13
CA ASP A 21 -19.63 10.13 1.66
C ASP A 21 -19.82 10.07 0.13
N ALA A 22 -18.93 9.34 -0.54
CA ALA A 22 -18.96 9.12 -1.98
C ALA A 22 -20.01 8.08 -2.42
N THR A 23 -20.73 7.46 -1.47
CA THR A 23 -21.73 6.39 -1.63
C THR A 23 -21.22 5.18 -2.44
N PRO A 24 -20.17 4.48 -1.95
CA PRO A 24 -19.66 3.28 -2.61
C PRO A 24 -20.73 2.18 -2.63
N ASN A 25 -20.94 1.60 -3.82
CA ASN A 25 -21.80 0.42 -4.01
C ASN A 25 -20.97 -0.81 -4.40
N THR A 26 -21.43 -1.99 -4.02
CA THR A 26 -20.71 -3.27 -4.19
C THR A 26 -20.69 -3.79 -5.62
N THR A 27 -21.54 -3.26 -6.50
CA THR A 27 -21.58 -3.65 -7.92
C THR A 27 -20.52 -2.93 -8.75
N LEU A 28 -20.07 -1.75 -8.34
CA LEU A 28 -19.07 -0.96 -9.09
C LEU A 28 -17.77 -0.74 -8.31
N ASN A 29 -17.80 -0.89 -6.98
CA ASN A 29 -16.70 -0.44 -6.11
C ASN A 29 -16.25 -1.52 -5.11
N ALA A 30 -16.73 -2.75 -5.23
CA ALA A 30 -16.24 -3.84 -4.40
C ALA A 30 -14.75 -4.06 -4.66
N MET A 31 -13.99 -4.28 -3.60
CA MET A 31 -12.54 -4.42 -3.65
C MET A 31 -12.15 -5.84 -3.29
N ARG A 32 -11.30 -6.47 -4.12
CA ARG A 32 -10.72 -7.78 -3.80
C ARG A 32 -9.56 -7.62 -2.81
N VAL A 33 -9.91 -7.33 -1.56
CA VAL A 33 -8.97 -7.12 -0.45
C VAL A 33 -9.34 -7.98 0.74
N LYS A 34 -8.33 -8.39 1.52
CA LYS A 34 -8.52 -8.89 2.87
C LYS A 34 -8.45 -7.70 3.82
N ALA A 35 -9.60 -7.34 4.38
CA ALA A 35 -9.69 -6.23 5.34
C ALA A 35 -9.48 -6.74 6.77
N ASN A 36 -8.52 -6.15 7.46
CA ASN A 36 -8.32 -6.31 8.90
C ASN A 36 -8.55 -4.95 9.56
N ILE A 37 -9.82 -4.63 9.84
CA ILE A 37 -10.25 -3.32 10.31
C ILE A 37 -10.74 -3.41 11.75
N ASP A 38 -10.18 -2.56 12.60
CA ASP A 38 -10.76 -2.20 13.88
C ASP A 38 -11.77 -1.06 13.68
N VAL A 39 -13.03 -1.42 13.81
CA VAL A 39 -14.22 -0.60 13.57
C VAL A 39 -14.33 0.57 14.54
N ALA A 40 -13.70 0.49 15.72
CA ALA A 40 -13.85 1.51 16.75
C ALA A 40 -12.66 1.54 17.70
N LYS A 41 -11.57 2.16 17.26
CA LYS A 41 -10.48 2.52 18.16
C LYS A 41 -10.85 3.80 18.90
N VAL A 42 -10.81 3.73 20.23
CA VAL A 42 -11.15 4.83 21.12
C VAL A 42 -9.91 5.22 21.91
N ASP A 43 -9.49 6.47 21.77
CA ASP A 43 -8.45 7.07 22.60
C ASP A 43 -9.13 7.68 23.83
N THR A 44 -8.70 7.26 25.03
CA THR A 44 -9.30 7.68 26.30
C THR A 44 -8.30 8.39 27.21
N GLU A 45 -8.78 9.31 28.05
CA GLU A 45 -8.02 9.91 29.15
C GLU A 45 -8.50 9.32 30.47
N GLU A 46 -7.56 8.96 31.36
CA GLU A 46 -7.92 8.62 32.73
C GLU A 46 -8.22 9.89 33.52
N MET A 47 -9.31 9.87 34.28
CA MET A 47 -9.67 10.98 35.15
C MET A 47 -8.81 10.94 36.41
N ASP A 48 -7.98 11.95 36.65
CA ASP A 48 -7.25 12.07 37.91
C ASP A 48 -7.81 13.20 38.79
N TYR A 49 -8.58 12.81 39.81
CA TYR A 49 -9.12 13.73 40.83
C TYR A 49 -9.09 13.10 42.23
N ASP A 50 -8.92 13.91 43.27
CA ASP A 50 -8.91 13.41 44.64
C ASP A 50 -10.31 12.91 45.06
N SER A 51 -10.50 11.59 44.98
CA SER A 51 -11.78 10.93 45.27
C SER A 51 -11.95 10.52 46.74
N GLY A 52 -10.92 10.70 47.57
CA GLY A 52 -10.91 10.27 48.98
C GLY A 52 -11.07 8.76 49.18
N ARG A 53 -10.94 7.94 48.12
CA ARG A 53 -11.08 6.49 48.13
C ARG A 53 -10.10 5.85 47.15
N SER A 54 -9.55 4.68 47.51
CA SER A 54 -8.69 3.91 46.62
C SER A 54 -9.53 3.20 45.53
N GLY A 55 -9.10 3.29 44.27
CA GLY A 55 -9.76 2.63 43.14
C GLY A 55 -9.59 3.38 41.81
N ALA A 56 -9.94 2.73 40.70
CA ALA A 56 -9.95 3.37 39.38
C ALA A 56 -11.01 4.46 39.30
N LYS A 57 -10.66 5.60 38.71
CA LYS A 57 -11.47 6.83 38.71
C LYS A 57 -12.31 7.02 37.43
N GLY A 58 -12.22 6.07 36.50
CA GLY A 58 -12.90 6.10 35.21
C GLY A 58 -12.10 6.79 34.12
N THR A 59 -12.55 6.67 32.87
CA THR A 59 -11.91 7.26 31.70
C THR A 59 -12.92 8.04 30.85
N ILE A 60 -12.45 9.06 30.14
CA ILE A 60 -13.23 9.87 29.19
C ILE A 60 -12.71 9.63 27.78
N GLU A 61 -13.61 9.41 26.82
CA GLU A 61 -13.28 9.29 25.41
C GLU A 61 -12.87 10.65 24.82
N LYS A 62 -11.65 10.73 24.26
CA LYS A 62 -11.15 11.91 23.55
C LYS A 62 -11.53 11.87 22.08
N THR A 63 -11.27 10.74 21.44
CA THR A 63 -11.34 10.62 19.99
C THR A 63 -11.64 9.18 19.62
N ARG A 64 -12.45 9.02 18.58
CA ARG A 64 -12.79 7.74 18.00
C ARG A 64 -12.52 7.73 16.52
N ARG A 65 -11.88 6.66 16.06
CA ARG A 65 -11.47 6.48 14.66
C ARG A 65 -11.53 5.02 14.27
N VAL A 66 -11.46 4.79 12.97
CA VAL A 66 -11.29 3.45 12.40
C VAL A 66 -9.82 3.30 12.05
N GLU A 67 -9.22 2.17 12.43
CA GLU A 67 -7.84 1.83 12.06
C GLU A 67 -7.77 0.40 11.50
N GLY A 68 -6.77 0.10 10.69
CA GLY A 68 -6.57 -1.27 10.22
C GLY A 68 -5.51 -1.42 9.14
N SER A 69 -5.63 -2.52 8.40
CA SER A 69 -4.85 -2.80 7.20
C SER A 69 -5.70 -3.48 6.13
N LEU A 70 -5.35 -3.24 4.86
CA LEU A 70 -5.97 -3.92 3.72
C LEU A 70 -4.88 -4.63 2.91
N ASP A 71 -5.06 -5.91 2.62
CA ASP A 71 -4.13 -6.66 1.78
C ASP A 71 -4.81 -7.06 0.47
N SER A 72 -4.16 -6.78 -0.67
CA SER A 72 -4.60 -7.24 -1.99
C SER A 72 -3.49 -7.96 -2.73
N TYR A 73 -3.87 -8.66 -3.79
CA TYR A 73 -2.91 -9.20 -4.75
C TYR A 73 -2.58 -8.13 -5.78
N MET A 74 -1.31 -8.06 -6.15
CA MET A 74 -0.86 -7.22 -7.24
C MET A 74 -1.19 -7.88 -8.57
N ALA A 75 -2.28 -7.43 -9.18
CA ALA A 75 -2.66 -7.78 -10.54
C ALA A 75 -2.99 -6.50 -11.30
N GLY A 76 -2.49 -6.38 -12.53
CA GLY A 76 -2.91 -5.30 -13.42
C GLY A 76 -4.35 -5.50 -13.88
N SER A 77 -4.83 -4.56 -14.69
CA SER A 77 -6.21 -4.56 -15.21
C SER A 77 -6.46 -5.62 -16.29
N GLY A 78 -5.39 -6.19 -16.87
CA GLY A 78 -5.45 -7.06 -18.04
C GLY A 78 -5.33 -6.33 -19.38
N THR A 79 -5.10 -5.01 -19.37
CA THR A 79 -4.82 -4.19 -20.57
C THR A 79 -3.85 -3.06 -20.23
N ALA A 80 -2.94 -2.69 -21.14
CA ALA A 80 -1.87 -1.75 -20.81
C ALA A 80 -2.31 -0.34 -20.39
N ILE A 81 -3.44 0.12 -20.91
CA ILE A 81 -3.90 1.52 -20.79
C ILE A 81 -5.01 1.73 -19.76
N VAL A 82 -5.55 0.65 -19.19
CA VAL A 82 -6.64 0.74 -18.19
C VAL A 82 -6.04 0.68 -16.80
N PRO A 83 -6.32 1.68 -15.92
CA PRO A 83 -5.87 1.63 -14.55
C PRO A 83 -6.33 0.36 -13.81
N PRO A 84 -5.49 -0.22 -12.95
CA PRO A 84 -5.89 -1.35 -12.11
C PRO A 84 -7.13 -1.04 -11.26
N ALA A 85 -8.00 -2.02 -11.02
CA ALA A 85 -9.19 -1.83 -10.19
C ALA A 85 -8.89 -1.35 -8.75
N ILE A 86 -7.67 -1.59 -8.26
CA ILE A 86 -7.18 -1.16 -6.94
C ILE A 86 -6.86 0.36 -6.86
N THR A 87 -6.99 1.09 -7.97
CA THR A 87 -6.66 2.52 -8.09
C THR A 87 -7.21 3.40 -6.96
N PRO A 88 -8.46 3.26 -6.48
CA PRO A 88 -8.95 4.09 -5.37
C PRO A 88 -8.11 3.98 -4.10
N LEU A 89 -7.58 2.79 -3.78
CA LEU A 89 -6.73 2.61 -2.61
C LEU A 89 -5.33 3.19 -2.82
N LEU A 90 -4.77 3.07 -4.03
CA LEU A 90 -3.49 3.71 -4.38
C LEU A 90 -3.59 5.24 -4.21
N LYS A 91 -4.71 5.83 -4.63
CA LYS A 91 -4.99 7.27 -4.48
C LYS A 91 -5.06 7.71 -3.02
N ALA A 92 -5.83 7.00 -2.20
CA ALA A 92 -5.86 7.26 -0.75
C ALA A 92 -4.55 6.94 -0.02
N ALA A 93 -3.64 6.19 -0.66
CA ALA A 93 -2.27 5.99 -0.18
C ALA A 93 -1.28 7.07 -0.69
N GLY A 94 -1.77 8.17 -1.27
CA GLY A 94 -0.93 9.26 -1.75
C GLY A 94 -0.17 8.98 -3.04
N LEU A 95 -0.70 8.09 -3.89
CA LEU A 95 -0.21 7.85 -5.25
C LEU A 95 -1.17 8.46 -6.28
N SER A 96 -0.65 9.17 -7.26
CA SER A 96 -1.41 9.57 -8.44
C SER A 96 -1.35 8.49 -9.51
N VAL A 97 -2.51 8.09 -10.05
CA VAL A 97 -2.62 7.10 -11.12
C VAL A 97 -3.19 7.78 -12.37
N THR A 98 -2.43 7.77 -13.46
CA THR A 98 -2.79 8.43 -14.73
C THR A 98 -2.60 7.48 -15.90
N ALA A 99 -3.64 7.28 -16.70
CA ALA A 99 -3.53 6.55 -17.95
C ALA A 99 -2.80 7.39 -19.01
N ALA A 100 -1.79 6.81 -19.64
CA ALA A 100 -1.08 7.34 -20.80
C ALA A 100 -1.43 6.53 -22.06
N ALA A 101 -0.79 6.85 -23.18
CA ALA A 101 -1.09 6.23 -24.48
C ALA A 101 -0.73 4.74 -24.55
N ASP A 102 0.30 4.32 -23.83
CA ASP A 102 0.92 2.99 -23.90
C ASP A 102 1.07 2.30 -22.52
N HIS A 103 0.82 3.02 -21.42
CA HIS A 103 0.93 2.50 -20.06
C HIS A 103 0.03 3.29 -19.11
N VAL A 104 -0.09 2.81 -17.87
CA VAL A 104 -0.62 3.59 -16.74
C VAL A 104 0.53 3.98 -15.84
N ALA A 105 0.73 5.28 -15.66
CA ALA A 105 1.73 5.83 -14.76
C ALA A 105 1.19 5.93 -13.33
N ILE A 106 2.02 5.52 -12.37
CA ILE A 106 1.79 5.62 -10.93
C ILE A 106 2.94 6.43 -10.34
N ALA A 107 2.64 7.66 -9.92
CA ALA A 107 3.61 8.59 -9.34
C ALA A 107 3.20 8.98 -7.92
N LEU A 108 4.10 9.61 -7.18
CA LEU A 108 3.80 10.16 -5.87
C LEU A 108 2.93 11.43 -6.02
N ALA A 109 1.82 11.48 -5.29
CA ALA A 109 0.97 12.67 -5.27
C ALA A 109 1.61 13.79 -4.41
N ASP A 110 1.20 15.03 -4.65
CA ASP A 110 1.53 16.13 -3.74
C ASP A 110 0.81 15.93 -2.39
N LEU A 111 1.57 15.91 -1.29
CA LEU A 111 1.02 15.74 0.05
C LEU A 111 -0.01 16.81 0.43
N LYS A 112 0.03 17.98 -0.21
CA LYS A 112 -0.96 19.05 0.00
C LYS A 112 -2.30 18.78 -0.69
N ASN A 113 -2.32 17.94 -1.72
CA ASN A 113 -3.48 17.67 -2.57
C ASN A 113 -3.70 16.16 -2.68
N LEU A 114 -3.96 15.53 -1.54
CA LEU A 114 -4.16 14.08 -1.45
C LEU A 114 -5.64 13.73 -1.58
N ASP A 115 -5.91 12.78 -2.48
CA ASP A 115 -7.18 12.10 -2.57
C ASP A 115 -7.48 11.33 -1.26
N SER A 116 -8.76 11.24 -0.93
CA SER A 116 -9.28 10.36 0.12
C SER A 116 -10.34 9.44 -0.47
N ILE A 117 -10.65 8.35 0.25
CA ILE A 117 -11.73 7.45 -0.14
C ILE A 117 -12.79 7.39 0.94
N THR A 118 -14.02 7.15 0.50
CA THR A 118 -15.04 6.54 1.34
C THR A 118 -14.95 5.03 1.19
N GLY A 119 -14.56 4.35 2.27
CA GLY A 119 -14.66 2.91 2.40
C GLY A 119 -16.01 2.51 3.00
N LYS A 120 -16.62 1.43 2.53
CA LYS A 120 -17.80 0.84 3.16
C LYS A 120 -17.52 -0.61 3.46
N PHE A 121 -17.59 -0.94 4.75
CA PHE A 121 -17.28 -2.27 5.26
C PHE A 121 -18.57 -2.96 5.66
N PHE A 122 -18.96 -3.98 4.88
CA PHE A 122 -20.13 -4.80 5.13
C PHE A 122 -19.74 -6.00 6.00
N ARG A 123 -20.51 -6.24 7.05
CA ARG A 123 -20.34 -7.32 8.04
C ARG A 123 -21.68 -8.03 8.22
N GLY A 124 -22.00 -8.97 7.33
CA GLY A 124 -23.31 -9.60 7.29
C GLY A 124 -24.41 -8.58 7.01
N LEU A 125 -25.37 -8.41 7.93
CA LEU A 125 -26.50 -7.46 7.83
C LEU A 125 -26.21 -6.08 8.47
N THR A 126 -24.93 -5.75 8.63
CA THR A 126 -24.51 -4.45 9.15
C THR A 126 -23.45 -3.88 8.23
N SER A 127 -23.36 -2.56 8.16
CA SER A 127 -22.30 -1.87 7.46
C SER A 127 -21.75 -0.72 8.28
N GLN A 128 -20.53 -0.31 7.97
CA GLN A 128 -19.92 0.89 8.48
C GLN A 128 -19.31 1.68 7.32
N THR A 129 -19.63 2.97 7.26
CA THR A 129 -19.04 3.90 6.29
C THR A 129 -17.84 4.57 6.91
N HIS A 130 -16.74 4.61 6.19
CA HIS A 130 -15.44 5.13 6.59
C HIS A 130 -15.08 6.29 5.66
N VAL A 131 -15.36 7.52 6.06
CA VAL A 131 -15.07 8.71 5.24
C VAL A 131 -13.68 9.26 5.54
N GLY A 132 -13.11 10.00 4.59
CA GLY A 132 -11.81 10.65 4.74
C GLY A 132 -10.65 9.67 4.90
N ALA A 133 -10.77 8.45 4.39
CA ALA A 133 -9.80 7.41 4.66
C ALA A 133 -8.51 7.61 3.87
N ARG A 134 -7.37 7.48 4.56
CA ARG A 134 -6.02 7.52 4.01
C ARG A 134 -5.18 6.39 4.60
N MET A 135 -4.10 6.02 3.90
CA MET A 135 -3.30 4.85 4.27
C MET A 135 -1.84 4.95 3.82
N ASN A 136 -1.03 4.01 4.29
CA ASN A 136 0.30 3.74 3.74
C ASN A 136 0.20 2.65 2.65
N TRP A 137 1.26 2.46 1.86
CA TRP A 137 1.33 1.42 0.84
C TRP A 137 2.67 0.67 0.88
N GLU A 138 2.60 -0.60 0.53
CA GLU A 138 3.75 -1.49 0.35
C GLU A 138 3.47 -2.45 -0.82
N ILE A 139 4.44 -2.64 -1.70
CA ILE A 139 4.40 -3.59 -2.81
C ILE A 139 5.45 -4.67 -2.54
N GLU A 140 5.02 -5.93 -2.58
CA GLU A 140 5.88 -7.08 -2.35
C GLU A 140 5.90 -7.97 -3.59
N LEU A 141 7.10 -8.15 -4.15
CA LEU A 141 7.40 -9.07 -5.25
C LEU A 141 8.37 -10.11 -4.73
N SER A 142 8.04 -11.40 -4.84
CA SER A 142 8.90 -12.49 -4.39
C SER A 142 8.73 -13.70 -5.30
N LEU A 143 9.78 -14.51 -5.44
CA LEU A 143 9.72 -15.80 -6.13
C LEU A 143 8.90 -16.86 -5.37
N ASP A 144 8.75 -16.71 -4.03
CA ASP A 144 8.10 -17.72 -3.17
C ASP A 144 6.63 -17.44 -2.88
N ALA A 145 6.15 -16.25 -3.25
CA ALA A 145 4.81 -15.80 -2.96
C ALA A 145 4.21 -15.07 -4.16
N LEU A 146 2.87 -15.11 -4.25
CA LEU A 146 2.18 -14.27 -5.22
C LEU A 146 2.44 -12.79 -4.91
N PRO A 147 2.64 -11.95 -5.94
CA PRO A 147 2.76 -10.50 -5.80
C PRO A 147 1.61 -9.89 -4.98
N LYS A 148 1.94 -9.04 -4.01
CA LYS A 148 0.97 -8.40 -3.10
C LYS A 148 1.14 -6.89 -3.07
N ILE A 149 0.02 -6.21 -2.86
CA ILE A 149 -0.02 -4.80 -2.47
C ILE A 149 -0.70 -4.75 -1.11
N LYS A 150 -0.01 -4.20 -0.13
CA LYS A 150 -0.52 -4.01 1.22
C LYS A 150 -0.76 -2.53 1.46
N PHE A 151 -1.81 -2.25 2.21
CA PHE A 151 -2.14 -0.92 2.67
C PHE A 151 -2.16 -0.90 4.19
N PRO A 152 -0.99 -0.84 4.84
CA PRO A 152 -0.89 -0.70 6.28
C PRO A 152 -1.34 0.69 6.73
N SER A 153 -1.59 0.84 8.02
CA SER A 153 -2.00 2.12 8.62
C SER A 153 -3.21 2.74 7.93
N TYR A 154 -4.19 1.91 7.57
CA TYR A 154 -5.49 2.41 7.12
C TYR A 154 -6.13 3.17 8.28
N MET A 155 -6.50 4.42 8.04
CA MET A 155 -7.18 5.24 9.03
C MET A 155 -8.38 5.91 8.37
N ALA A 156 -9.52 5.96 9.05
CA ALA A 156 -10.71 6.67 8.60
C ALA A 156 -11.48 7.33 9.76
N LEU A 157 -12.30 8.34 9.43
CA LEU A 157 -13.17 8.96 10.41
C LEU A 157 -14.26 7.96 10.84
N TYR A 158 -14.57 7.97 12.14
CA TYR A 158 -15.56 7.07 12.69
C TYR A 158 -16.98 7.48 12.28
N ALA A 159 -17.73 6.52 11.73
CA ALA A 159 -19.17 6.57 11.65
C ALA A 159 -19.78 5.38 12.41
N PRO A 160 -20.98 5.54 13.01
CA PRO A 160 -21.67 4.43 13.64
C PRO A 160 -22.03 3.34 12.63
N GLN A 161 -22.10 2.11 13.10
CA GLN A 161 -22.59 1.00 12.30
C GLN A 161 -24.10 1.17 12.05
N VAL A 162 -24.53 0.81 10.86
CA VAL A 162 -25.93 0.86 10.45
C VAL A 162 -26.39 -0.54 10.05
N VAL A 163 -27.65 -0.86 10.35
CA VAL A 163 -28.28 -2.09 9.86
C VAL A 163 -28.51 -1.93 8.36
N GLU A 164 -28.05 -2.88 7.57
CA GLU A 164 -28.17 -2.86 6.12
C GLU A 164 -28.53 -4.24 5.58
N GLY A 165 -29.24 -4.29 4.46
CA GLY A 165 -29.69 -5.53 3.82
C GLY A 165 -28.56 -6.27 3.10
N GLY A 166 -27.49 -6.64 3.82
CA GLY A 166 -26.33 -7.33 3.24
C GLY A 166 -25.67 -6.59 2.07
N ALA A 167 -24.73 -7.25 1.41
CA ALA A 167 -24.12 -6.78 0.17
C ALA A 167 -24.65 -7.59 -1.03
N PRO A 168 -25.83 -7.28 -1.58
CA PRO A 168 -26.30 -7.96 -2.79
C PRO A 168 -25.41 -7.54 -3.97
N ASN A 169 -25.03 -8.51 -4.81
CA ASN A 169 -24.33 -8.28 -6.09
C ASN A 169 -22.92 -7.66 -5.94
N VAL A 170 -22.02 -8.40 -5.30
CA VAL A 170 -20.58 -8.09 -5.26
C VAL A 170 -19.94 -8.41 -6.61
N ASP A 171 -19.47 -7.39 -7.34
CA ASP A 171 -18.73 -7.59 -8.59
C ASP A 171 -17.23 -7.38 -8.37
N LEU A 172 -16.45 -8.42 -8.68
CA LEU A 172 -14.98 -8.41 -8.61
C LEU A 172 -14.34 -8.72 -9.98
N SER A 173 -15.11 -8.68 -11.07
CA SER A 173 -14.68 -9.06 -12.43
C SER A 173 -13.52 -8.21 -12.99
N ALA A 174 -13.39 -6.98 -12.48
CA ALA A 174 -12.29 -6.07 -12.78
C ALA A 174 -10.94 -6.52 -12.16
N PHE A 175 -10.96 -7.36 -11.11
CA PHE A 175 -9.74 -7.89 -10.50
C PHE A 175 -9.26 -9.15 -11.21
N LYS A 176 -8.12 -9.07 -11.89
CA LYS A 176 -7.50 -10.21 -12.56
C LYS A 176 -6.66 -11.05 -11.60
N ASN A 177 -6.39 -12.30 -11.95
CA ASN A 177 -5.52 -13.15 -11.13
C ASN A 177 -4.07 -12.67 -11.24
N PRO A 178 -3.32 -12.61 -10.11
CA PRO A 178 -1.91 -12.27 -10.15
C PRO A 178 -1.12 -13.37 -10.86
N LYS A 179 -0.11 -12.98 -11.65
CA LYS A 179 0.86 -13.92 -12.23
C LYS A 179 1.99 -14.16 -11.23
N PRO A 180 2.41 -15.41 -10.97
CA PRO A 180 3.55 -15.70 -10.11
C PRO A 180 4.83 -15.10 -10.70
N LEU A 181 5.75 -14.68 -9.84
CA LEU A 181 7.06 -14.22 -10.29
C LEU A 181 7.92 -15.45 -10.65
N THR A 182 8.59 -15.40 -11.79
CA THR A 182 9.55 -16.40 -12.23
C THR A 182 10.80 -15.69 -12.75
N PRO A 183 11.98 -16.34 -12.75
CA PRO A 183 13.19 -15.70 -13.28
C PRO A 183 13.05 -15.22 -14.72
N VAL A 184 12.20 -15.87 -15.52
CA VAL A 184 11.94 -15.50 -16.92
C VAL A 184 11.13 -14.20 -17.03
N ASN A 185 10.22 -13.96 -16.09
CA ASN A 185 9.37 -12.77 -16.13
C ASN A 185 9.94 -11.59 -15.32
N PHE A 186 11.15 -11.69 -14.80
CA PHE A 186 11.82 -10.57 -14.15
C PHE A 186 12.88 -10.02 -15.09
N VAL A 187 12.46 -9.10 -15.96
CA VAL A 187 13.19 -8.71 -17.18
C VAL A 187 14.26 -7.67 -16.90
N LYS A 188 13.96 -6.69 -16.04
CA LYS A 188 14.93 -5.69 -15.60
C LYS A 188 15.19 -5.85 -14.12
N THR A 189 16.47 -5.93 -13.77
CA THR A 189 16.97 -6.10 -12.41
C THR A 189 18.20 -5.22 -12.17
N ASP A 190 18.18 -4.00 -12.71
CA ASP A 190 19.30 -3.08 -12.55
C ASP A 190 19.31 -2.51 -11.13
N VAL A 191 20.38 -2.84 -10.41
CA VAL A 191 20.68 -2.28 -9.10
C VAL A 191 22.06 -1.64 -9.19
N PHE A 192 22.11 -0.32 -9.27
CA PHE A 192 23.36 0.45 -9.35
C PHE A 192 24.23 0.07 -10.57
N GLY A 193 23.57 -0.17 -11.72
CA GLY A 193 24.22 -0.60 -12.96
C GLY A 193 24.63 -2.07 -12.98
N TYR A 194 24.27 -2.85 -11.96
CA TYR A 194 24.50 -4.29 -11.88
C TYR A 194 23.19 -5.05 -12.11
N SER A 195 23.20 -5.99 -13.07
CA SER A 195 22.07 -6.89 -13.32
C SER A 195 22.02 -7.98 -12.25
N ALA A 196 21.19 -7.75 -11.22
CA ALA A 196 21.13 -8.59 -10.04
C ALA A 196 20.21 -9.80 -10.21
N SER A 197 20.59 -10.93 -9.63
CA SER A 197 19.70 -12.11 -9.48
C SER A 197 18.83 -11.93 -8.24
N ILE A 198 17.69 -11.29 -8.42
CA ILE A 198 16.80 -10.88 -7.33
C ILE A 198 15.82 -12.00 -6.98
N SER A 199 15.65 -12.24 -5.68
CA SER A 199 14.68 -13.21 -5.13
C SER A 199 13.44 -12.53 -4.54
N LYS A 200 13.60 -11.33 -3.98
CA LYS A 200 12.54 -10.54 -3.38
C LYS A 200 12.80 -9.04 -3.51
N VAL A 201 11.74 -8.28 -3.74
CA VAL A 201 11.70 -6.81 -3.73
C VAL A 201 10.53 -6.37 -2.87
N MET A 202 10.78 -5.47 -1.93
CA MET A 202 9.73 -4.77 -1.19
C MET A 202 9.90 -3.27 -1.43
N ILE A 203 8.86 -2.64 -1.97
CA ILE A 203 8.82 -1.18 -2.14
C ILE A 203 7.83 -0.65 -1.12
N LYS A 204 8.28 0.22 -0.22
CA LYS A 204 7.47 0.77 0.86
C LYS A 204 7.37 2.28 0.72
N GLY A 205 6.16 2.81 0.76
CA GLY A 205 5.93 4.26 0.78
C GLY A 205 6.36 4.90 2.09
N ASN A 206 6.21 4.15 3.20
CA ASN A 206 6.39 4.63 4.58
C ASN A 206 5.72 5.99 4.82
N ASN A 207 4.47 6.10 4.40
CA ASN A 207 3.63 7.25 4.68
C ASN A 207 3.36 7.34 6.19
N GLU A 208 3.56 8.52 6.74
CA GLU A 208 3.16 8.86 8.11
C GLU A 208 1.72 9.35 8.11
N VAL A 209 0.79 8.43 8.38
CA VAL A 209 -0.65 8.69 8.46
C VAL A 209 -1.01 9.05 9.90
N ILE A 210 -1.56 10.25 10.10
CA ILE A 210 -1.95 10.74 11.43
C ILE A 210 -3.40 11.21 11.44
N TYR A 211 -3.98 11.25 12.64
CA TYR A 211 -5.21 11.99 12.90
C TYR A 211 -4.84 13.35 13.48
N SER A 212 -5.27 14.43 12.82
CA SER A 212 -5.10 15.81 13.25
C SER A 212 -6.34 16.22 14.06
N PRO A 213 -6.24 16.37 15.40
CA PRO A 213 -7.38 16.74 16.23
C PRO A 213 -7.88 18.17 15.96
N GLU A 214 -7.03 19.08 15.51
CA GLU A 214 -7.37 20.48 15.25
C GLU A 214 -8.30 20.65 14.04
N SER A 215 -8.03 19.89 12.98
CA SER A 215 -8.82 19.89 11.74
C SER A 215 -9.82 18.73 11.66
N GLN A 216 -9.81 17.82 12.64
CA GLN A 216 -10.58 16.58 12.66
C GLN A 216 -10.45 15.78 11.35
N SER A 217 -9.25 15.78 10.80
CA SER A 217 -8.91 15.15 9.53
C SER A 217 -7.83 14.09 9.72
N ILE A 218 -7.73 13.20 8.75
CA ILE A 218 -6.69 12.19 8.63
C ILE A 218 -5.78 12.64 7.51
N GLU A 219 -4.49 12.74 7.80
CA GLU A 219 -3.51 13.37 6.94
C GLU A 219 -2.27 12.49 6.78
N ILE A 220 -1.66 12.58 5.61
CA ILE A 220 -0.33 12.02 5.37
C ILE A 220 0.63 13.20 5.41
N ILE A 221 1.41 13.30 6.48
CA ILE A 221 2.26 14.47 6.74
C ILE A 221 3.67 14.35 6.15
N ASP A 222 4.16 13.12 6.06
CA ASP A 222 5.47 12.79 5.52
C ASP A 222 5.44 11.42 4.85
N ARG A 223 6.45 11.14 4.03
CA ARG A 223 6.69 9.82 3.44
C ARG A 223 8.17 9.61 3.25
N LYS A 224 8.64 8.38 3.45
CA LYS A 224 10.06 8.01 3.33
C LYS A 224 10.18 6.75 2.50
N VAL A 225 10.14 6.89 1.19
CA VAL A 225 10.12 5.75 0.27
C VAL A 225 11.41 4.94 0.42
N THR A 226 11.27 3.63 0.69
CA THR A 226 12.37 2.69 0.78
C THR A 226 12.15 1.50 -0.13
N ILE A 227 13.24 0.95 -0.67
CA ILE A 227 13.23 -0.28 -1.46
C ILE A 227 14.16 -1.28 -0.76
N ASP A 228 13.64 -2.44 -0.37
CA ASP A 228 14.44 -3.56 0.12
C ASP A 228 14.55 -4.61 -0.99
N ILE A 229 15.78 -4.97 -1.37
CA ILE A 229 16.06 -5.96 -2.41
C ILE A 229 16.87 -7.10 -1.82
N GLU A 230 16.38 -8.33 -1.96
CA GLU A 230 17.12 -9.55 -1.66
C GLU A 230 17.68 -10.13 -2.97
N LEU A 231 18.99 -10.09 -3.13
CA LEU A 231 19.70 -10.54 -4.33
C LEU A 231 20.79 -11.57 -3.98
N GLN A 232 21.12 -12.45 -4.92
CA GLN A 232 22.24 -13.37 -4.74
C GLN A 232 23.55 -12.59 -4.64
N GLU A 233 24.39 -12.91 -3.64
CA GLU A 233 25.63 -12.20 -3.41
C GLU A 233 26.58 -12.30 -4.62
N PRO A 234 26.94 -11.18 -5.27
CA PRO A 234 27.97 -11.18 -6.30
C PRO A 234 29.36 -11.33 -5.68
N SER A 235 30.33 -11.80 -6.47
CA SER A 235 31.72 -11.71 -6.05
C SER A 235 32.16 -10.23 -5.96
N PRO A 236 33.00 -9.85 -4.97
CA PRO A 236 33.46 -8.47 -4.81
C PRO A 236 34.09 -7.86 -6.07
N ASP A 237 34.82 -8.67 -6.86
CA ASP A 237 35.44 -8.25 -8.13
C ASP A 237 34.44 -7.80 -9.21
N VAL A 238 33.18 -8.22 -9.11
CA VAL A 238 32.11 -7.86 -10.05
C VAL A 238 31.37 -6.63 -9.53
N LYS A 239 30.94 -6.66 -8.27
CA LYS A 239 30.26 -5.54 -7.61
C LYS A 239 30.32 -5.72 -6.09
N ASP A 240 31.07 -4.86 -5.40
CA ASP A 240 31.08 -4.85 -3.94
C ASP A 240 29.97 -3.93 -3.39
N PHE A 241 28.90 -4.52 -2.87
CA PHE A 241 27.80 -3.76 -2.25
C PHE A 241 28.16 -3.20 -0.86
N TYR A 242 29.13 -3.79 -0.16
CA TYR A 242 29.55 -3.31 1.16
C TYR A 242 30.34 -2.00 1.05
N GLU A 243 31.18 -1.86 0.01
CA GLU A 243 31.87 -0.60 -0.29
C GLU A 243 30.92 0.50 -0.81
N LEU A 244 29.77 0.12 -1.38
CA LEU A 244 28.78 1.06 -1.92
C LEU A 244 27.83 1.63 -0.86
N ILE A 245 27.93 1.23 0.41
CA ILE A 245 27.09 1.76 1.48
C ILE A 245 27.28 3.29 1.57
N GLY A 246 26.16 4.03 1.60
CA GLY A 246 26.12 5.49 1.59
C GLY A 246 26.18 6.11 0.19
N SER A 247 26.48 5.34 -0.85
CA SER A 247 26.49 5.80 -2.24
C SER A 247 25.09 5.85 -2.85
N TYR A 248 24.94 6.67 -3.89
CA TYR A 248 23.70 6.85 -4.63
C TYR A 248 23.77 6.18 -6.00
N GLY A 249 22.66 5.62 -6.47
CA GLY A 249 22.56 4.95 -7.75
C GLY A 249 21.12 4.81 -8.23
N VAL A 250 20.99 4.33 -9.47
CA VAL A 250 19.68 4.03 -10.08
C VAL A 250 19.25 2.61 -9.68
N ILE A 251 17.95 2.43 -9.47
CA ILE A 251 17.30 1.13 -9.37
C ILE A 251 16.20 1.10 -10.45
N ASP A 252 16.30 0.17 -11.40
CA ASP A 252 15.29 -0.07 -12.44
C ASP A 252 14.86 -1.54 -12.43
N ILE A 253 13.61 -1.77 -12.05
CA ILE A 253 13.05 -3.10 -11.85
C ILE A 253 11.82 -3.26 -12.73
N GLN A 254 11.74 -4.37 -13.44
CA GLN A 254 10.59 -4.74 -14.26
C GLN A 254 10.18 -6.18 -14.04
N LYS A 255 8.93 -6.35 -13.61
CA LYS A 255 8.20 -7.62 -13.63
C LYS A 255 7.29 -7.66 -14.85
N GLY A 256 7.32 -8.76 -15.59
CA GLY A 256 6.55 -9.03 -16.80
C GLY A 256 7.39 -8.79 -18.06
N VAL A 257 7.13 -9.61 -19.08
CA VAL A 257 7.79 -9.49 -20.39
C VAL A 257 6.98 -8.59 -21.30
N ASP A 258 7.64 -7.57 -21.85
CA ASP A 258 7.16 -6.76 -22.97
C ASP A 258 6.51 -7.67 -24.02
N VAL A 259 5.22 -7.47 -24.33
CA VAL A 259 4.41 -8.24 -25.30
C VAL A 259 3.70 -9.50 -24.75
N VAL A 260 4.34 -10.35 -23.96
CA VAL A 260 3.72 -11.63 -23.52
C VAL A 260 2.81 -11.43 -22.31
N ASP A 261 3.16 -10.48 -21.44
CA ASP A 261 2.49 -10.24 -20.16
C ASP A 261 1.71 -8.93 -20.12
N GLU A 262 1.28 -8.40 -21.28
CA GLU A 262 0.48 -7.17 -21.34
C GLU A 262 -0.72 -7.24 -20.38
N GLY A 263 -0.93 -6.14 -19.65
CA GLY A 263 -1.88 -6.00 -18.56
C GLY A 263 -1.41 -6.54 -17.21
N HIS A 264 -0.20 -7.10 -17.12
CA HIS A 264 0.39 -7.67 -15.90
C HIS A 264 1.84 -7.23 -15.64
N ILE A 265 2.35 -6.28 -16.43
CA ILE A 265 3.70 -5.76 -16.28
C ILE A 265 3.68 -4.66 -15.21
N PHE A 266 4.72 -4.66 -14.38
CA PHE A 266 4.96 -3.63 -13.39
C PHE A 266 6.41 -3.20 -13.47
N GLU A 267 6.62 -1.89 -13.48
CA GLU A 267 7.92 -1.25 -13.48
C GLU A 267 8.04 -0.31 -12.29
N ALA A 268 9.21 -0.29 -11.68
CA ALA A 268 9.58 0.66 -10.64
C ALA A 268 10.98 1.20 -10.92
N LEU A 269 11.06 2.53 -11.05
CA LEU A 269 12.29 3.26 -11.29
C LEU A 269 12.52 4.25 -10.15
N ALA A 270 13.63 4.09 -9.44
CA ALA A 270 14.17 5.09 -8.55
C ALA A 270 15.47 5.61 -9.15
N SER A 271 15.47 6.85 -9.66
CA SER A 271 16.63 7.42 -10.33
C SER A 271 17.77 7.81 -9.36
N ASN A 272 17.45 7.94 -8.07
CA ASN A 272 18.41 8.36 -7.05
C ASN A 272 18.09 7.65 -5.71
N ALA A 273 18.54 6.41 -5.60
CA ALA A 273 18.43 5.60 -4.39
C ALA A 273 19.78 5.54 -3.69
N GLN A 274 19.80 5.79 -2.38
CA GLN A 274 20.97 5.63 -1.53
C GLN A 274 20.98 4.23 -0.92
N LEU A 275 22.11 3.52 -1.00
CA LEU A 275 22.26 2.26 -0.27
C LEU A 275 22.50 2.56 1.22
N ALA A 276 21.52 2.24 2.07
CA ALA A 276 21.58 2.56 3.49
C ALA A 276 22.17 1.44 4.33
N ASN A 277 21.87 0.18 3.98
CA ASN A 277 22.32 -0.97 4.73
C ASN A 277 22.42 -2.21 3.83
N VAL A 278 23.35 -3.12 4.18
CA VAL A 278 23.52 -4.42 3.53
C VAL A 278 23.67 -5.47 4.64
N THR A 279 22.87 -6.53 4.57
CA THR A 279 23.00 -7.69 5.48
C THR A 279 22.97 -8.99 4.69
N SER A 280 23.72 -9.99 5.10
CA SER A 280 23.77 -11.30 4.43
C SER A 280 22.70 -12.26 4.99
N SER A 281 22.03 -13.01 4.12
CA SER A 281 21.20 -14.17 4.46
C SER A 281 21.70 -15.41 3.71
N GLU A 282 21.41 -16.59 4.25
CA GLU A 282 21.66 -17.86 3.55
C GLU A 282 20.35 -18.43 3.03
N ARG A 283 20.36 -18.86 1.76
CA ARG A 283 19.27 -19.59 1.16
C ARG A 283 19.80 -20.76 0.34
N ASN A 284 19.36 -21.98 0.66
CA ASN A 284 19.82 -23.20 -0.01
C ASN A 284 21.37 -23.33 -0.06
N LYS A 285 22.06 -22.90 1.01
CA LYS A 285 23.54 -22.84 1.09
C LYS A 285 24.21 -21.89 0.09
N ILE A 286 23.43 -21.00 -0.52
CA ILE A 286 23.92 -19.90 -1.35
C ILE A 286 23.76 -18.62 -0.52
N SER A 287 24.75 -17.74 -0.59
CA SER A 287 24.72 -16.45 0.09
C SER A 287 23.88 -15.44 -0.69
N TYR A 288 23.03 -14.72 0.02
CA TYR A 288 22.17 -13.64 -0.48
C TYR A 288 22.47 -12.37 0.31
N LEU A 289 22.32 -11.22 -0.34
CA LEU A 289 22.40 -9.90 0.27
C LEU A 289 21.01 -9.28 0.32
N ASN A 290 20.64 -8.78 1.49
CA ASN A 290 19.50 -7.91 1.71
C ASN A 290 20.01 -6.47 1.73
N CYS A 291 19.78 -5.77 0.64
CA CYS A 291 20.15 -4.37 0.45
C CYS A 291 18.93 -3.48 0.70
N SER A 292 19.03 -2.58 1.69
CA SER A 292 18.00 -1.59 1.97
C SER A 292 18.40 -0.24 1.37
N PHE A 293 17.53 0.28 0.51
CA PHE A 293 17.73 1.53 -0.20
C PHE A 293 16.73 2.59 0.25
N VAL A 294 17.21 3.82 0.43
CA VAL A 294 16.37 4.99 0.68
C VAL A 294 16.28 5.79 -0.61
N CYS A 295 15.07 6.01 -1.12
CA CYS A 295 14.88 6.82 -2.32
C CYS A 295 14.95 8.30 -1.95
N VAL A 296 15.91 9.03 -2.50
CA VAL A 296 16.15 10.43 -2.15
C VAL A 296 15.68 11.33 -3.31
N PRO A 297 14.71 12.23 -3.06
CA PRO A 297 14.17 13.09 -4.11
C PRO A 297 15.25 14.02 -4.66
N THR A 298 15.25 14.20 -5.97
CA THR A 298 16.02 15.26 -6.65
C THR A 298 15.14 16.43 -7.10
N ALA A 299 13.82 16.26 -7.02
CA ALA A 299 12.78 17.26 -7.22
C ALA A 299 11.56 16.91 -6.36
N ALA A 300 10.51 17.73 -6.39
CA ALA A 300 9.29 17.42 -5.65
C ALA A 300 8.63 16.13 -6.19
N ASN A 301 8.25 15.21 -5.30
CA ASN A 301 7.47 14.01 -5.60
C ASN A 301 8.10 13.07 -6.66
N ASN A 302 9.42 13.02 -6.75
CA ASN A 302 10.15 12.22 -7.76
C ASN A 302 11.03 11.10 -7.18
N GLU A 303 10.83 10.73 -5.93
CA GLU A 303 11.59 9.70 -5.21
C GLU A 303 11.52 8.35 -5.95
N ILE A 304 10.33 8.00 -6.46
CA ILE A 304 10.07 6.80 -7.25
C ILE A 304 9.01 7.06 -8.32
N ALA A 305 9.19 6.46 -9.49
CA ALA A 305 8.18 6.39 -10.54
C ALA A 305 7.83 4.93 -10.81
N MET A 306 6.53 4.61 -10.86
CA MET A 306 6.04 3.27 -11.12
C MET A 306 5.13 3.28 -12.35
N LYS A 307 5.06 2.16 -13.06
CA LYS A 307 4.17 2.00 -14.21
C LYS A 307 3.56 0.61 -14.22
N THR A 308 2.34 0.52 -14.73
CA THR A 308 1.71 -0.76 -15.06
C THR A 308 1.31 -0.75 -16.52
N ARG A 309 1.47 -1.89 -17.18
CA ARG A 309 1.09 -2.08 -18.58
C ARG A 309 0.77 -3.54 -18.87
#